data_AF-A0A819XVM6-F1
#
_entry.id   AF-A0A819XVM6-F1
#
_cell.length_a   1.000
_cell.length_b   1.000
_cell.length_c   1.000
_cell.angle_alpha   90.00
_cell.angle_beta   90.00
_cell.angle_gamma   90.00
#
_symmetry.space_group_name_H-M   'P 1'
#
loop_
_entity.id
_entity.type
_entity.pdbx_description
1 polymer ?
#
loop_
_entity_poly.entity_id
_entity_poly.type
_entity_poly.pdbx_seq_one_letter_code
_entity_poly.pdbx_strand_id
1 'polypeptide(L)'
;MIVMPNSARLDLLLIHRLYAPHGTRCCTSHLINDLRLRPNEYVNMKDRLQFPTMLSPQEIQDLLNDIFSFFDALRSSLRLDFDDPSLTNEDYEAWTGWYKEKFDEMFEELSVYLRFSSNRTSRNALAIFWIKIKTNLSFRQIDSLFNMYGNSNARRLRAAAAFNAVRELFIKYFVPKHLGIGHITVDESKRHNTDYSKVCRFIFSDNRRKNLNTHQCDDVLLDTN
;
A
#
# COMPACT_ATOMS: atom_id res chain seq x y z
N MET A 1 31.20 18.42 4.31
CA MET A 1 31.37 17.37 3.26
C MET A 1 31.47 16.03 3.95
N ILE A 2 30.70 15.06 3.49
CA ILE A 2 30.69 13.68 3.99
C ILE A 2 31.24 12.74 2.93
N VAL A 3 31.68 11.55 3.34
CA VAL A 3 32.01 10.50 2.39
C VAL A 3 30.71 10.01 1.77
N MET A 4 30.66 9.97 0.44
CA MET A 4 29.47 9.59 -0.29
C MET A 4 29.12 8.12 0.01
N PRO A 5 27.92 7.82 0.51
CA PRO A 5 27.50 6.45 0.81
C PRO A 5 27.38 5.62 -0.46
N ASN A 6 27.41 4.28 -0.32
CA ASN A 6 27.38 3.38 -1.49
C ASN A 6 26.15 3.62 -2.36
N SER A 7 24.98 3.75 -1.74
CA SER A 7 23.71 4.04 -2.41
C SER A 7 23.75 5.30 -3.28
N ALA A 8 24.34 6.40 -2.80
CA ALA A 8 24.46 7.63 -3.58
C ALA A 8 25.49 7.51 -4.73
N ARG A 9 26.58 6.75 -4.55
CA ARG A 9 27.54 6.46 -5.65
C ARG A 9 26.87 5.61 -6.74
N LEU A 10 26.05 4.64 -6.35
CA LEU A 10 25.24 3.85 -7.28
C LEU A 10 24.20 4.72 -8.00
N ASP A 11 23.53 5.64 -7.31
CA ASP A 11 22.60 6.58 -7.95
C ASP A 11 23.33 7.44 -9.01
N LEU A 12 24.53 7.91 -8.71
CA LEU A 12 25.36 8.66 -9.64
C LEU A 12 25.73 7.83 -10.89
N LEU A 13 26.04 6.55 -10.70
CA LEU A 13 26.33 5.61 -11.78
C LEU A 13 25.08 5.34 -12.63
N LEU A 14 23.93 5.07 -12.01
CA LEU A 14 22.71 4.66 -12.71
C LEU A 14 22.02 5.84 -13.41
N ILE A 15 21.94 7.00 -12.75
CA ILE A 15 21.22 8.18 -13.24
C ILE A 15 22.12 9.00 -14.17
N HIS A 16 23.36 9.26 -13.75
CA HIS A 16 24.26 10.18 -14.43
C HIS A 16 25.38 9.49 -15.22
N ARG A 17 25.48 8.15 -15.16
CA ARG A 17 26.52 7.36 -15.84
C ARG A 17 27.93 7.75 -15.43
N LEU A 18 28.09 8.17 -14.17
CA LEU A 18 29.38 8.54 -13.60
C LEU A 18 29.76 7.58 -12.48
N TYR A 19 30.98 7.06 -12.57
CA TYR A 19 31.56 6.27 -11.49
C TYR A 19 32.20 7.20 -10.45
N ALA A 20 31.87 6.97 -9.19
CA ALA A 20 32.51 7.61 -8.05
C ALA A 20 33.25 6.54 -7.22
N PRO A 21 34.59 6.58 -7.13
CA PRO A 21 35.35 5.61 -6.35
C PRO A 21 35.08 5.74 -4.85
N HIS A 22 35.48 4.73 -4.08
CA HIS A 22 35.42 4.77 -2.62
C HIS A 22 36.16 5.99 -2.07
N GLY A 23 35.60 6.63 -1.03
CA GLY A 23 36.17 7.83 -0.43
C GLY A 23 35.78 9.15 -1.13
N THR A 24 35.08 9.11 -2.26
CA THR A 24 34.51 10.31 -2.91
C THR A 24 33.63 11.07 -1.91
N ARG A 25 33.77 12.40 -1.86
CA ARG A 25 33.02 13.24 -0.91
C ARG A 25 31.93 14.03 -1.62
N CYS A 26 30.83 14.27 -0.93
CA CYS A 26 29.77 15.16 -1.38
C CYS A 26 29.25 16.08 -0.28
N CYS A 27 28.52 17.11 -0.69
CA CYS A 27 27.77 17.97 0.22
C CYS A 27 26.54 17.21 0.72
N THR A 28 26.23 17.34 2.02
CA THR A 28 25.03 16.75 2.64
C THR A 28 23.74 17.29 2.01
N SER A 29 23.77 18.52 1.47
CA SER A 29 22.65 19.14 0.76
C SER A 29 22.18 18.38 -0.48
N HIS A 30 23.05 17.58 -1.11
CA HIS A 30 22.72 16.82 -2.32
C HIS A 30 22.18 15.41 -2.00
N LEU A 31 22.14 15.04 -0.72
CA LEU A 31 21.63 13.76 -0.28
C LEU A 31 20.24 13.87 0.33
N ILE A 32 19.47 12.80 0.23
CA ILE A 32 18.24 12.54 0.98
C ILE A 32 18.60 11.61 2.12
N ASN A 33 18.33 12.06 3.36
CA ASN A 33 18.60 11.33 4.59
C ASN A 33 20.04 10.81 4.68
N ASP A 34 21.00 11.57 4.16
CA ASP A 34 22.43 11.20 4.09
C ASP A 34 22.74 9.85 3.41
N LEU A 35 21.80 9.31 2.61
CA LEU A 35 21.90 7.97 2.02
C LEU A 35 21.83 7.98 0.48
N ARG A 36 20.86 8.68 -0.11
CA ARG A 36 20.57 8.64 -1.55
C ARG A 36 20.84 9.98 -2.20
N LEU A 37 21.18 9.98 -3.49
CA LEU A 37 21.29 11.23 -4.25
C LEU A 37 19.89 11.82 -4.45
N ARG A 38 19.75 13.14 -4.35
CA ARG A 38 18.48 13.81 -4.66
C ARG A 38 18.12 13.59 -6.14
N PRO A 39 16.87 13.18 -6.47
CA PRO A 39 16.46 12.87 -7.84
C PRO A 39 16.61 14.03 -8.84
N ASN A 40 16.49 15.27 -8.36
CA ASN A 40 16.55 16.47 -9.19
C ASN A 40 17.93 17.16 -9.17
N GLU A 41 18.95 16.50 -8.62
CA GLU A 41 20.29 17.08 -8.54
C GLU A 41 20.92 17.15 -9.94
N TYR A 42 21.40 18.34 -10.32
CA TYR A 42 22.10 18.51 -11.59
C TYR A 42 23.59 18.30 -11.41
N VAL A 43 24.13 17.29 -12.08
CA VAL A 43 25.58 17.08 -12.14
C VAL A 43 26.16 17.85 -13.32
N ASN A 44 26.95 18.88 -13.02
CA ASN A 44 27.65 19.65 -14.05
C ASN A 44 28.77 18.82 -14.69
N MET A 45 28.67 18.61 -16.00
CA MET A 45 29.58 17.78 -16.79
C MET A 45 30.64 18.56 -17.56
N LYS A 46 30.70 19.90 -17.43
CA LYS A 46 31.53 20.77 -18.28
C LYS A 46 33.01 20.39 -18.26
N ASP A 47 33.52 19.97 -17.12
CA ASP A 47 34.94 19.64 -16.95
C ASP A 47 35.23 18.13 -16.96
N ARG A 48 34.29 17.31 -17.46
CA ARG A 48 34.39 15.84 -17.35
C ARG A 48 35.67 15.25 -17.97
N LEU A 49 36.21 15.92 -18.98
CA LEU A 49 37.41 15.50 -19.71
C LEU A 49 38.69 15.64 -18.88
N GLN A 50 38.63 16.39 -17.78
CA GLN A 50 39.75 16.56 -16.85
C GLN A 50 39.87 15.40 -15.86
N PHE A 51 38.86 14.53 -15.78
CA PHE A 51 38.89 13.38 -14.89
C PHE A 51 39.54 12.15 -15.56
N PRO A 52 40.12 11.24 -14.76
CA PRO A 52 40.64 9.98 -15.27
C PRO A 52 39.57 9.20 -16.03
N THR A 53 39.90 8.75 -17.24
CA THR A 53 39.02 7.92 -18.09
C THR A 53 39.33 6.44 -17.98
N MET A 54 40.35 6.07 -17.20
CA MET A 54 40.79 4.70 -16.98
C MET A 54 40.53 4.33 -15.53
N LEU A 55 39.95 3.14 -15.32
CA LEU A 55 39.79 2.54 -14.01
C LEU A 55 40.94 1.59 -13.75
N SER A 56 41.46 1.59 -12.52
CA SER A 56 42.40 0.57 -12.06
C SER A 56 41.71 -0.79 -11.94
N PRO A 57 42.47 -1.90 -11.97
CA PRO A 57 41.90 -3.24 -11.79
C PRO A 57 41.08 -3.38 -10.49
N GLN A 58 41.52 -2.72 -9.41
CA GLN A 58 40.81 -2.73 -8.14
C GLN A 58 39.47 -1.98 -8.23
N GLU A 59 39.43 -0.80 -8.85
CA GLU A 59 38.21 -0.03 -9.04
C GLU A 59 37.19 -0.76 -9.93
N ILE A 60 37.66 -1.50 -10.93
CA ILE A 60 36.81 -2.37 -11.75
C ILE A 60 36.19 -3.48 -10.89
N GLN A 61 36.99 -4.13 -10.04
CA GLN A 61 36.51 -5.18 -9.15
C GLN A 61 35.49 -4.63 -8.14
N ASP A 62 35.78 -3.48 -7.54
CA ASP A 62 34.88 -2.81 -6.60
C ASP A 62 33.57 -2.42 -7.28
N LEU A 63 33.63 -1.86 -8.49
CA LEU A 63 32.46 -1.52 -9.30
C LEU A 63 31.60 -2.75 -9.61
N LEU A 64 32.22 -3.86 -10.04
CA LEU A 64 31.48 -5.09 -10.31
C LEU A 64 30.82 -5.64 -9.05
N ASN A 65 31.52 -5.64 -7.92
CA ASN A 65 30.97 -6.06 -6.63
C ASN A 65 29.80 -5.16 -6.20
N ASP A 66 29.93 -3.84 -6.34
CA ASP A 66 28.87 -2.88 -6.04
C ASP A 66 27.65 -3.14 -6.93
N ILE A 67 27.84 -3.37 -8.23
CA ILE A 67 26.75 -3.70 -9.18
C ILE A 67 26.08 -5.05 -8.84
N PHE A 68 26.86 -6.09 -8.54
CA PHE A 68 26.30 -7.40 -8.17
C PHE A 68 25.53 -7.32 -6.86
N SER A 69 26.06 -6.63 -5.86
CA SER A 69 25.38 -6.41 -4.59
C SER A 69 24.06 -5.66 -4.78
N PHE A 70 24.03 -4.69 -5.70
CA PHE A 70 22.82 -3.98 -6.08
C PHE A 70 21.79 -4.90 -6.76
N PHE A 71 22.21 -5.77 -7.67
CA PHE A 71 21.31 -6.75 -8.29
C PHE A 71 20.78 -7.79 -7.31
N ASP A 72 21.61 -8.25 -6.38
CA ASP A 72 21.18 -9.15 -5.31
C ASP A 72 20.17 -8.45 -4.38
N ALA A 73 20.40 -7.17 -4.07
CA ALA A 73 19.44 -6.34 -3.34
C ALA A 73 18.10 -6.22 -4.12
N LEU A 74 18.13 -5.93 -5.41
CA LEU A 74 16.91 -5.88 -6.25
C LEU A 74 16.17 -7.22 -6.33
N ARG A 75 16.91 -8.33 -6.35
CA ARG A 75 16.32 -9.68 -6.38
C ARG A 75 15.69 -10.05 -5.05
N SER A 76 16.24 -9.54 -3.96
CA SER A 76 15.78 -9.79 -2.59
C SER A 76 14.73 -8.79 -2.10
N SER A 77 14.67 -7.58 -2.67
CA SER A 77 13.70 -6.55 -2.30
C SER A 77 12.28 -7.00 -2.62
N LEU A 78 11.37 -6.78 -1.67
CA LEU A 78 9.93 -6.85 -1.89
C LEU A 78 9.59 -5.99 -3.12
N ARG A 79 8.83 -6.53 -4.08
CA ARG A 79 8.37 -5.70 -5.22
C ARG A 79 7.37 -4.63 -4.78
N LEU A 80 6.79 -4.81 -3.59
CA LEU A 80 5.90 -3.88 -2.94
C LEU A 80 6.10 -4.00 -1.41
N ASP A 81 6.58 -2.92 -0.79
CA ASP A 81 6.82 -2.82 0.65
C ASP A 81 6.20 -1.54 1.20
N PHE A 82 5.16 -1.67 2.00
CA PHE A 82 4.47 -0.52 2.60
C PHE A 82 5.24 0.11 3.76
N ASP A 83 6.32 -0.49 4.21
CA ASP A 83 7.28 0.16 5.12
C ASP A 83 8.30 1.04 4.38
N ASP A 84 8.35 0.99 3.05
CA ASP A 84 9.20 1.88 2.26
C ASP A 84 8.67 3.33 2.29
N PRO A 85 9.43 4.28 2.84
CA PRO A 85 9.00 5.68 2.90
C PRO A 85 8.87 6.33 1.53
N SER A 86 9.48 5.77 0.48
CA SER A 86 9.48 6.32 -0.88
C SER A 86 8.16 6.13 -1.63
N LEU A 87 7.27 5.25 -1.16
CA LEU A 87 5.94 5.07 -1.75
C LEU A 87 5.10 6.36 -1.65
N THR A 88 4.56 6.79 -2.78
CA THR A 88 3.78 8.03 -2.90
C THR A 88 2.30 7.82 -2.59
N ASN A 89 1.54 8.92 -2.52
CA ASN A 89 0.09 8.84 -2.34
C ASN A 89 -0.60 8.11 -3.50
N GLU A 90 -0.10 8.29 -4.73
CA GLU A 90 -0.58 7.59 -5.92
C GLU A 90 -0.35 6.08 -5.83
N ASP A 91 0.80 5.63 -5.28
CA ASP A 91 1.07 4.21 -5.07
C ASP A 91 0.09 3.59 -4.06
N TYR A 92 -0.13 4.28 -2.93
CA TYR A 92 -1.08 3.86 -1.91
C TYR A 92 -2.50 3.77 -2.48
N GLU A 93 -2.93 4.80 -3.22
CA GLU A 93 -4.24 4.85 -3.83
C GLU A 93 -4.38 3.74 -4.88
N ALA A 94 -3.38 3.54 -5.73
CA ALA A 94 -3.38 2.50 -6.78
C ALA A 94 -3.54 1.09 -6.21
N TRP A 95 -2.81 0.75 -5.14
CA TRP A 95 -2.81 -0.60 -4.59
C TRP A 95 -3.91 -0.85 -3.55
N THR A 96 -4.18 0.12 -2.68
CA THR A 96 -5.09 -0.06 -1.54
C THR A 96 -6.43 0.63 -1.71
N GLY A 97 -6.50 1.67 -2.56
CA GLY A 97 -7.68 2.51 -2.71
C GLY A 97 -7.75 3.66 -1.70
N TRP A 98 -6.72 3.83 -0.88
CA TRP A 98 -6.63 4.86 0.15
C TRP A 98 -5.41 5.74 -0.09
N TYR A 99 -5.52 7.02 0.26
CA TYR A 99 -4.35 7.89 0.43
C TYR A 99 -3.51 7.42 1.62
N LYS A 100 -2.21 7.76 1.62
CA LYS A 100 -1.25 7.31 2.63
C LYS A 100 -1.69 7.71 4.02
N GLU A 101 -2.19 8.93 4.21
CA GLU A 101 -2.64 9.44 5.50
C GLU A 101 -3.82 8.61 6.05
N LYS A 102 -4.78 8.23 5.19
CA LYS A 102 -5.91 7.38 5.59
C LYS A 102 -5.50 5.95 5.88
N PHE A 103 -4.54 5.43 5.12
CA PHE A 103 -3.95 4.15 5.44
C PHE A 103 -3.25 4.17 6.81
N ASP A 104 -2.52 5.24 7.11
CA ASP A 104 -1.83 5.45 8.38
C ASP A 104 -2.79 5.51 9.56
N GLU A 105 -3.87 6.29 9.46
CA GLU A 105 -4.91 6.34 10.50
C GLU A 105 -5.47 4.94 10.84
N MET A 106 -5.79 4.14 9.81
CA MET A 106 -6.28 2.77 10.01
C MET A 106 -5.19 1.85 10.58
N PHE A 107 -3.95 2.04 10.15
CA PHE A 107 -2.83 1.27 10.66
C PHE A 107 -2.62 1.55 12.14
N GLU A 108 -2.63 2.80 12.57
CA GLU A 108 -2.48 3.19 13.98
C GLU A 108 -3.54 2.52 14.85
N GLU A 109 -4.80 2.51 14.42
CA GLU A 109 -5.89 1.87 15.16
C GLU A 109 -5.73 0.35 15.32
N LEU A 110 -5.21 -0.33 14.30
CA LEU A 110 -5.07 -1.79 14.29
C LEU A 110 -3.70 -2.28 14.77
N SER A 111 -2.68 -1.43 14.73
CA SER A 111 -1.27 -1.77 14.98
C SER A 111 -1.07 -2.45 16.33
N VAL A 112 -1.79 -2.01 17.37
CA VAL A 112 -1.75 -2.53 18.74
C VAL A 112 -2.13 -4.02 18.80
N TYR A 113 -2.95 -4.48 17.85
CA TYR A 113 -3.44 -5.86 17.81
C TYR A 113 -2.72 -6.73 16.76
N LEU A 114 -1.96 -6.11 15.85
CA LEU A 114 -1.23 -6.81 14.79
C LEU A 114 0.07 -7.40 15.33
N ARG A 115 0.13 -8.73 15.37
CA ARG A 115 1.37 -9.44 15.73
C ARG A 115 2.39 -9.35 14.61
N PHE A 116 3.59 -8.87 14.95
CA PHE A 116 4.76 -8.96 14.10
C PHE A 116 5.12 -10.43 13.87
N SER A 117 5.52 -10.77 12.65
CA SER A 117 6.13 -12.08 12.37
C SER A 117 7.48 -11.86 11.70
N SER A 118 8.42 -12.77 11.91
CA SER A 118 9.76 -12.70 11.29
C SER A 118 9.75 -12.62 9.75
N ASN A 119 8.61 -12.88 9.10
CA ASN A 119 8.48 -12.94 7.65
C ASN A 119 7.59 -11.82 7.06
N ARG A 120 6.99 -10.95 7.88
CA ARG A 120 6.17 -9.82 7.42
C ARG A 120 5.98 -8.79 8.51
N THR A 121 5.97 -7.53 8.11
CA THR A 121 5.59 -6.41 8.99
C THR A 121 4.07 -6.32 9.14
N SER A 122 3.62 -5.71 10.23
CA SER A 122 2.20 -5.46 10.49
C SER A 122 1.58 -4.57 9.41
N ARG A 123 2.36 -3.62 8.89
CA ARG A 123 1.94 -2.67 7.86
C ARG A 123 1.67 -3.35 6.52
N ASN A 124 2.58 -4.23 6.09
CA ASN A 124 2.38 -5.06 4.90
C ASN A 124 1.19 -6.03 5.06
N ALA A 125 0.90 -6.52 6.27
CA ALA A 125 -0.28 -7.35 6.48
C ALA A 125 -1.58 -6.57 6.21
N LEU A 126 -1.69 -5.33 6.67
CA LEU A 126 -2.82 -4.45 6.39
C LEU A 126 -2.92 -4.12 4.90
N ALA A 127 -1.78 -3.86 4.24
CA ALA A 127 -1.75 -3.65 2.79
C ALA A 127 -2.23 -4.87 2.00
N ILE A 128 -1.79 -6.08 2.38
CA ILE A 128 -2.26 -7.34 1.77
C ILE A 128 -3.79 -7.46 1.85
N PHE A 129 -4.38 -7.08 2.99
CA PHE A 129 -5.82 -7.09 3.16
C PHE A 129 -6.51 -6.16 2.15
N TRP A 130 -6.11 -4.89 2.11
CA TRP A 130 -6.71 -3.90 1.21
C TRP A 130 -6.50 -4.24 -0.27
N ILE A 131 -5.30 -4.66 -0.65
CA ILE A 131 -4.99 -5.10 -2.02
C ILE A 131 -5.89 -6.27 -2.41
N LYS A 132 -6.08 -7.26 -1.53
CA LYS A 132 -6.97 -8.41 -1.82
C LYS A 132 -8.41 -7.96 -2.05
N ILE A 133 -8.93 -7.06 -1.21
CA ILE A 133 -10.30 -6.55 -1.34
C ILE A 133 -10.46 -5.71 -2.60
N LYS A 134 -9.51 -4.80 -2.88
CA LYS A 134 -9.57 -3.88 -4.02
C LYS A 134 -9.42 -4.60 -5.36
N THR A 135 -8.44 -5.50 -5.48
CA THR A 135 -8.01 -6.06 -6.78
C THR A 135 -8.54 -7.46 -7.04
N ASN A 136 -9.06 -8.13 -6.01
CA ASN A 136 -9.46 -9.53 -6.03
C ASN A 136 -8.35 -10.51 -6.51
N LEU A 137 -7.07 -10.13 -6.44
CA LEU A 137 -5.96 -11.00 -6.80
C LEU A 137 -5.94 -12.29 -5.98
N SER A 138 -5.47 -13.39 -6.58
CA SER A 138 -5.25 -14.64 -5.86
C SER A 138 -4.13 -14.49 -4.82
N PHE A 139 -4.15 -15.29 -3.75
CA PHE A 139 -3.06 -15.27 -2.76
C PHE A 139 -1.69 -15.63 -3.36
N ARG A 140 -1.65 -16.35 -4.49
CA ARG A 140 -0.41 -16.60 -5.25
C ARG A 140 0.10 -15.34 -5.96
N GLN A 141 -0.78 -14.51 -6.50
CA GLN A 141 -0.37 -13.24 -7.09
C GLN A 141 0.12 -12.27 -6.01
N ILE A 142 -0.61 -12.20 -4.88
CA ILE A 142 -0.23 -11.37 -3.74
C ILE A 142 1.12 -11.81 -3.16
N ASP A 143 1.37 -13.11 -3.00
CA ASP A 143 2.66 -13.59 -2.49
C ASP A 143 3.84 -13.22 -3.40
N SER A 144 3.58 -12.97 -4.68
CA SER A 144 4.59 -12.61 -5.68
C SER A 144 4.82 -11.11 -5.73
N LEU A 145 3.81 -10.30 -5.39
CA LEU A 145 3.97 -8.86 -5.16
C LEU A 145 4.82 -8.60 -3.90
N PHE A 146 4.51 -9.29 -2.81
CA PHE A 146 5.20 -9.15 -1.53
C PHE A 146 6.41 -10.08 -1.37
N ASN A 147 6.96 -10.61 -2.47
CA ASN A 147 8.15 -11.50 -2.51
C ASN A 147 8.30 -12.44 -1.29
N MET A 148 7.23 -13.13 -0.88
CA MET A 148 7.25 -13.87 0.39
C MET A 148 8.23 -15.05 0.32
N TYR A 149 8.96 -15.33 1.40
CA TYR A 149 9.92 -16.44 1.43
C TYR A 149 9.26 -17.82 1.53
N GLY A 150 9.91 -18.84 0.96
CA GLY A 150 9.54 -20.25 1.08
C GLY A 150 9.03 -20.89 -0.22
N ASN A 151 8.60 -22.16 -0.15
CA ASN A 151 8.01 -22.84 -1.30
C ASN A 151 6.63 -22.24 -1.66
N SER A 152 6.16 -22.51 -2.89
CA SER A 152 4.93 -21.90 -3.43
C SER A 152 3.69 -22.08 -2.51
N ASN A 153 3.55 -23.23 -1.86
CA ASN A 153 2.43 -23.48 -0.96
C ASN A 153 2.54 -22.68 0.34
N ALA A 154 3.73 -22.63 0.94
CA ALA A 154 3.99 -21.83 2.14
C ALA A 154 3.77 -20.34 1.88
N ARG A 155 4.22 -19.82 0.74
CA ARG A 155 4.03 -18.42 0.33
C ARG A 155 2.55 -18.04 0.24
N ARG A 156 1.76 -18.83 -0.49
CA ARG A 156 0.31 -18.66 -0.59
C ARG A 156 -0.38 -18.67 0.77
N LEU A 157 -0.02 -19.63 1.64
CA LEU A 157 -0.62 -19.75 2.98
C LEU A 157 -0.27 -18.56 3.87
N ARG A 158 0.94 -17.99 3.75
CA ARG A 158 1.33 -16.79 4.50
C ARG A 158 0.52 -15.56 4.08
N ALA A 159 0.31 -15.36 2.77
CA ALA A 159 -0.54 -14.29 2.26
C ALA A 159 -1.99 -14.44 2.75
N ALA A 160 -2.54 -15.66 2.69
CA ALA A 160 -3.86 -15.97 3.22
C ALA A 160 -3.97 -15.74 4.73
N ALA A 161 -2.95 -16.15 5.50
CA ALA A 161 -2.90 -15.95 6.94
C ALA A 161 -2.80 -14.45 7.31
N ALA A 162 -2.07 -13.64 6.53
CA ALA A 162 -2.02 -12.20 6.73
C ALA A 162 -3.38 -11.56 6.51
N PHE A 163 -4.03 -11.89 5.39
CA PHE A 163 -5.39 -11.43 5.07
C PHE A 163 -6.38 -11.80 6.18
N ASN A 164 -6.41 -13.06 6.59
CA ASN A 164 -7.36 -13.54 7.61
C ASN A 164 -7.09 -12.89 8.97
N ALA A 165 -5.82 -12.72 9.37
CA ALA A 165 -5.49 -12.08 10.64
C ALA A 165 -6.04 -10.63 10.70
N VAL A 166 -5.84 -9.85 9.64
CA VAL A 166 -6.36 -8.48 9.57
C VAL A 166 -7.89 -8.46 9.53
N ARG A 167 -8.51 -9.36 8.75
CA ARG A 167 -9.98 -9.50 8.69
C ARG A 167 -10.58 -9.73 10.08
N GLU A 168 -10.03 -10.65 10.86
CA GLU A 168 -10.52 -10.93 12.21
C GLU A 168 -10.34 -9.73 13.15
N LEU A 169 -9.26 -8.95 12.99
CA LEU A 169 -9.07 -7.72 13.76
C LEU A 169 -10.09 -6.63 13.41
N PHE A 170 -10.39 -6.45 12.12
CA PHE A 170 -11.45 -5.54 11.69
C PHE A 170 -12.80 -5.95 12.30
N ILE A 171 -13.17 -7.23 12.20
CA ILE A 171 -14.45 -7.73 12.75
C ILE A 171 -14.51 -7.55 14.27
N LYS A 172 -13.39 -7.76 14.97
CA LYS A 172 -13.36 -7.76 16.44
C LYS A 172 -13.28 -6.36 17.04
N TYR A 173 -12.51 -5.44 16.45
CA TYR A 173 -12.19 -4.16 17.08
C TYR A 173 -12.70 -2.95 16.30
N PHE A 174 -12.61 -2.98 14.97
CA PHE A 174 -12.99 -1.85 14.13
C PHE A 174 -14.50 -1.78 13.91
N VAL A 175 -15.12 -2.88 13.48
CA VAL A 175 -16.56 -2.94 13.16
C VAL A 175 -17.41 -2.56 14.37
N PRO A 176 -17.20 -3.08 15.60
CA PRO A 176 -18.05 -2.70 16.73
C PRO A 176 -17.94 -1.22 17.09
N LYS A 177 -16.77 -0.61 16.88
CA LYS A 177 -16.48 0.78 17.22
C LYS A 177 -17.03 1.78 16.19
N HIS A 178 -17.05 1.40 14.91
CA HIS A 178 -17.38 2.33 13.81
C HIS A 178 -18.59 1.92 12.95
N LEU A 179 -19.08 0.69 13.08
CA LEU A 179 -20.16 0.14 12.25
C LEU A 179 -21.19 -0.67 13.07
N GLY A 180 -20.99 -0.78 14.39
CA GLY A 180 -21.89 -1.48 15.29
C GLY A 180 -23.15 -0.65 15.61
N ILE A 181 -24.17 -1.33 16.16
CA ILE A 181 -25.43 -0.70 16.62
C ILE A 181 -25.14 0.38 17.68
N GLY A 182 -24.05 0.26 18.43
CA GLY A 182 -23.64 1.24 19.44
C GLY A 182 -22.92 2.48 18.88
N HIS A 183 -22.56 2.52 17.59
CA HIS A 183 -21.90 3.68 16.97
C HIS A 183 -22.91 4.70 16.42
N ILE A 184 -24.13 4.26 16.13
CA ILE A 184 -25.21 5.14 15.70
C ILE A 184 -25.98 5.55 16.94
N THR A 185 -26.02 6.84 17.26
CA THR A 185 -26.88 7.32 18.34
C THR A 185 -28.35 7.02 18.02
N VAL A 186 -29.20 6.88 19.04
CA VAL A 186 -30.65 6.67 18.81
C VAL A 186 -31.23 7.75 17.89
N ASP A 187 -30.71 8.97 17.97
CA ASP A 187 -31.15 10.08 17.12
C ASP A 187 -30.62 9.98 15.68
N GLU A 188 -29.38 9.54 15.47
CA GLU A 188 -28.87 9.23 14.12
C GLU A 188 -29.58 8.03 13.49
N SER A 189 -29.94 7.03 14.29
CA SER A 189 -30.71 5.86 13.85
C SER A 189 -32.12 6.26 13.42
N LYS A 190 -32.77 7.13 14.21
CA LYS A 190 -34.06 7.74 13.84
C LYS A 190 -33.94 8.57 12.57
N ARG A 191 -32.88 9.38 12.41
CA ARG A 191 -32.63 10.17 11.19
C ARG A 191 -32.47 9.28 9.95
N HIS A 192 -31.60 8.27 10.04
CA HIS A 192 -31.37 7.29 8.97
C HIS A 192 -32.68 6.57 8.58
N ASN A 193 -33.46 6.09 9.55
CA ASN A 193 -34.76 5.47 9.28
C ASN A 193 -35.80 6.46 8.73
N THR A 194 -35.78 7.73 9.16
CA THR A 194 -36.66 8.76 8.57
C THR A 194 -36.29 9.10 7.13
N ASP A 195 -35.01 9.05 6.75
CA ASP A 195 -34.58 9.36 5.39
C ASP A 195 -34.88 8.20 4.43
N TYR A 196 -34.66 6.95 4.85
CA TYR A 196 -35.13 5.78 4.09
C TYR A 196 -36.65 5.73 3.94
N SER A 197 -37.40 6.10 4.99
CA SER A 197 -38.87 6.15 4.90
C SER A 197 -39.38 7.34 4.08
N LYS A 198 -38.67 8.47 3.99
CA LYS A 198 -38.99 9.55 3.03
C LYS A 198 -38.75 9.11 1.59
N VAL A 199 -37.65 8.41 1.32
CA VAL A 199 -37.34 7.87 -0.02
C VAL A 199 -38.36 6.82 -0.44
N CYS A 200 -38.71 5.88 0.44
CA CYS A 200 -39.80 4.93 0.19
C CYS A 200 -41.15 5.64 0.03
N ARG A 201 -41.45 6.68 0.82
CA ARG A 201 -42.70 7.44 0.65
C ARG A 201 -42.74 8.17 -0.68
N PHE A 202 -41.60 8.63 -1.22
CA PHE A 202 -41.53 9.21 -2.57
C PHE A 202 -41.79 8.14 -3.64
N ILE A 203 -41.12 6.98 -3.56
CA ILE A 203 -41.28 5.86 -4.52
C ILE A 203 -42.71 5.28 -4.51
N PHE A 204 -43.34 5.14 -3.34
CA PHE A 204 -44.69 4.59 -3.19
C PHE A 204 -45.82 5.65 -3.25
N SER A 205 -45.50 6.95 -3.26
CA SER A 205 -46.49 8.01 -3.51
C SER A 205 -46.57 8.41 -4.98
N ASP A 206 -45.47 8.30 -5.73
CA ASP A 206 -45.46 8.58 -7.17
C ASP A 206 -46.19 7.49 -7.98
N ASN A 207 -46.15 6.24 -7.49
CA ASN A 207 -46.97 5.15 -8.06
C ASN A 207 -48.47 5.22 -7.73
N ARG A 208 -48.89 6.03 -6.74
CA ARG A 208 -50.31 6.19 -6.41
C ARG A 208 -51.05 7.21 -7.28
N ARG A 209 -50.34 8.04 -8.06
CA ARG A 209 -50.95 8.98 -9.00
C ARG A 209 -51.15 8.43 -10.42
N LYS A 210 -50.64 7.24 -10.73
CA LYS A 210 -50.73 6.65 -12.08
C LYS A 210 -51.64 5.43 -12.24
N ASN A 211 -52.17 4.85 -11.15
CA ASN A 211 -52.99 3.63 -11.22
C ASN A 211 -54.37 3.77 -10.56
N LEU A 212 -55.08 4.86 -10.87
CA LEU A 212 -56.55 4.94 -10.71
C LEU A 212 -57.16 4.86 -12.11
N ASN A 213 -57.17 3.66 -12.70
CA ASN A 213 -58.12 3.18 -13.71
C ASN A 213 -57.63 1.84 -14.25
N THR A 214 -57.94 0.75 -13.54
CA THR A 214 -58.42 -0.52 -14.12
C THR A 214 -58.64 -1.55 -13.02
N HIS A 215 -59.92 -1.81 -12.80
CA HIS A 215 -60.54 -3.11 -12.52
C HIS A 215 -59.90 -4.09 -11.52
N GLN A 216 -60.64 -4.23 -10.41
CA GLN A 216 -61.20 -5.50 -9.90
C GLN A 216 -60.34 -6.26 -8.88
N CYS A 217 -60.68 -5.99 -7.62
CA CYS A 217 -60.51 -6.87 -6.48
C CYS A 217 -61.09 -8.26 -6.78
N ASP A 218 -60.34 -9.30 -6.42
CA ASP A 218 -60.91 -10.47 -5.76
C ASP A 218 -59.98 -10.88 -4.63
N ASP A 219 -60.57 -10.88 -3.42
CA ASP A 219 -60.00 -11.31 -2.16
C ASP A 219 -59.70 -12.81 -2.15
N VAL A 220 -58.56 -13.23 -1.57
CA VAL A 220 -58.53 -14.36 -0.62
C VAL A 220 -57.43 -14.12 0.42
N LEU A 221 -57.88 -13.67 1.60
CA LEU A 221 -57.26 -13.89 2.90
C LEU A 221 -57.06 -15.39 3.14
N LEU A 222 -55.88 -15.80 3.62
CA LEU A 222 -55.81 -16.83 4.66
C LEU A 222 -54.69 -16.50 5.65
N ASP A 223 -55.14 -16.06 6.82
CA ASP A 223 -54.38 -15.95 8.06
C ASP A 223 -53.87 -17.32 8.53
N THR A 224 -52.80 -17.25 9.32
CA THR A 224 -52.23 -18.31 10.14
C THR A 224 -53.24 -18.94 11.11
N ASN A 225 -53.38 -20.26 11.02
CA ASN A 225 -53.24 -21.21 12.13
C ASN A 225 -52.99 -22.62 11.56
#